data_AF-A0A0V1EZJ6-F1
#
_entry.id   AF-A0A0V1EZJ6-F1
#
_cell.length_a   1.000
_cell.length_b   1.000
_cell.length_c   1.000
_cell.angle_alpha   90.00
_cell.angle_beta   90.00
_cell.angle_gamma   90.00
#
_symmetry.space_group_name_H-M   'P 1'
#
loop_
_entity.id
_entity.type
_entity.pdbx_description
1 polymer ?
#
loop_
_entity_poly.entity_id
_entity_poly.type
_entity_poly.pdbx_seq_one_letter_code
_entity_poly.pdbx_strand_id
1 'polypeptide(L)'
;LLIQKVPSLNVGKELINRCENFGVIEKTWILPDYPCDPFTEAHVVCYRNIVDARRAKRFFDNLSFYGSLLHVSYAPEYESVDETEQKLILRNKEVETRSKLFRLAFYGKCNDVRTTTYCEKEAKRKK
;
A
#
# COMPACT_ATOMS: atom_id res chain seq x y z
N LEU A 1 -1.11 -9.81 0.39
CA LEU A 1 -0.28 -9.64 1.60
C LEU A 1 -0.32 -10.93 2.38
N LEU A 2 0.82 -11.40 2.88
CA LEU A 2 0.90 -12.53 3.79
C LEU A 2 1.11 -11.99 5.20
N ILE A 3 0.20 -12.35 6.11
CA ILE A 3 0.21 -11.95 7.51
C ILE A 3 0.49 -13.20 8.34
N GLN A 4 1.61 -13.21 9.05
CA GLN A 4 2.04 -14.32 9.90
C GLN A 4 1.91 -13.94 11.38
N LYS A 5 2.10 -14.94 12.25
CA LYS A 5 2.05 -14.81 13.71
C LYS A 5 0.68 -14.35 14.22
N VAL A 6 -0.37 -14.74 13.51
CA VAL A 6 -1.75 -14.50 13.94
C VAL A 6 -2.12 -15.60 14.93
N PRO A 7 -2.52 -15.30 16.18
CA PRO A 7 -2.86 -16.35 17.14
C PRO A 7 -4.07 -17.17 16.67
N SER A 8 -4.03 -18.50 16.85
CA SER A 8 -5.13 -19.43 16.50
C SER A 8 -6.30 -19.39 17.50
N LEU A 9 -6.59 -18.20 18.06
CA LEU A 9 -7.64 -17.94 19.05
C LEU A 9 -8.96 -17.53 18.40
N ASN A 10 -9.19 -17.95 17.15
CA ASN A 10 -10.35 -17.53 16.33
C ASN A 10 -10.46 -16.00 16.13
N VAL A 11 -9.32 -15.30 16.18
CA VAL A 11 -9.23 -13.84 16.00
C VAL A 11 -9.08 -13.40 14.53
N GLY A 12 -9.05 -14.36 13.61
CA GLY A 12 -8.91 -14.09 12.17
C GLY A 12 -9.99 -13.18 11.59
N LYS A 13 -11.23 -13.27 12.09
CA LYS A 13 -12.33 -12.37 11.67
C LYS A 13 -12.04 -10.91 12.02
N GLU A 14 -11.48 -10.67 13.20
CA GLU A 14 -11.12 -9.31 13.61
C GLU A 14 -9.93 -8.76 12.83
N LEU A 15 -8.97 -9.62 12.49
CA LEU A 15 -7.87 -9.25 11.60
C LEU A 15 -8.43 -8.76 10.25
N ILE A 16 -9.37 -9.51 9.67
CA ILE A 16 -10.02 -9.14 8.40
C ILE A 16 -10.78 -7.81 8.55
N ASN A 17 -11.57 -7.62 9.61
CA ASN A 17 -12.26 -6.36 9.87
C ASN A 17 -11.29 -5.16 9.96
N ARG A 18 -10.12 -5.34 10.59
CA ARG A 18 -9.09 -4.30 10.63
C ARG A 18 -8.49 -4.06 9.24
N CYS A 19 -8.30 -5.10 8.44
CA CYS A 19 -7.81 -4.99 7.08
C CYS A 19 -8.77 -4.22 6.16
N GLU A 20 -10.08 -4.39 6.33
CA GLU A 20 -11.11 -3.70 5.54
C GLU A 20 -11.08 -2.17 5.72
N ASN A 21 -10.62 -1.68 6.88
CA ASN A 21 -10.44 -0.23 7.12
C ASN A 21 -9.42 0.43 6.19
N PHE A 22 -8.54 -0.34 5.53
CA PHE A 22 -7.55 0.20 4.60
C PHE A 22 -8.04 0.26 3.15
N GLY A 23 -8.99 -0.59 2.78
CA GLY A 23 -9.48 -0.69 1.41
C GLY A 23 -10.27 -1.96 1.15
N VAL A 24 -10.78 -2.08 -0.08
CA VAL A 24 -11.61 -3.22 -0.49
C VAL A 24 -10.75 -4.47 -0.63
N ILE A 25 -11.14 -5.53 0.07
CA ILE A 25 -10.53 -6.84 0.03
C ILE A 25 -11.23 -7.69 -1.04
N GLU A 26 -10.48 -8.31 -1.94
CA GLU A 26 -11.03 -9.18 -2.98
C GLU A 26 -11.08 -10.64 -2.54
N LYS A 27 -10.01 -11.11 -1.89
CA LYS A 27 -9.87 -12.51 -1.49
C LYS A 27 -9.13 -12.60 -0.16
N THR A 28 -9.58 -13.51 0.70
CA THR A 28 -8.87 -13.88 1.93
C THR A 28 -8.98 -15.38 2.17
N TRP A 29 -7.91 -15.97 2.70
CA TRP A 29 -7.91 -17.35 3.14
C TRP A 29 -6.76 -17.60 4.13
N ILE A 30 -6.87 -18.70 4.87
CA ILE A 30 -5.85 -19.18 5.79
C ILE A 30 -4.96 -20.17 5.04
N LEU A 31 -3.65 -20.15 5.32
CA LEU A 31 -2.70 -21.11 4.74
C LEU A 31 -2.35 -22.16 5.82
N PRO A 32 -3.02 -23.33 5.81
CA PRO A 32 -2.77 -24.36 6.80
C PRO A 32 -1.37 -24.99 6.67
N ASP A 33 -0.84 -25.07 5.46
CA ASP A 33 0.45 -25.71 5.16
C ASP A 33 1.64 -24.74 5.24
N TYR A 34 1.42 -23.48 5.64
CA TYR A 34 2.50 -22.52 5.78
C TYR A 34 3.30 -22.82 7.06
N PRO A 35 4.65 -22.77 7.03
CA PRO A 35 5.46 -23.01 8.22
C PRO A 35 5.20 -21.91 9.26
N CYS A 36 4.46 -22.25 10.31
CA CYS A 36 4.06 -21.36 11.39
C CYS A 36 4.55 -21.89 12.75
N ASP A 37 4.75 -20.97 13.69
CA ASP A 37 5.00 -21.33 15.08
C ASP A 37 3.75 -22.00 15.70
N PRO A 38 3.89 -22.84 16.74
CA PRO A 38 2.75 -23.46 17.41
C PRO A 38 1.71 -22.41 17.82
N PHE A 39 0.42 -22.73 17.60
CA PHE A 39 -0.71 -21.85 17.92
C PHE A 39 -0.74 -20.52 17.13
N THR A 40 -0.04 -20.47 16.00
CA THR A 40 -0.11 -19.34 15.06
C THR A 40 -0.55 -19.78 13.68
N GLU A 41 -1.21 -18.87 12.98
CA GLU A 41 -1.75 -19.05 11.64
C GLU A 41 -1.16 -18.00 10.69
N ALA A 42 -1.13 -18.35 9.41
CA ALA A 42 -0.79 -17.45 8.32
C ALA A 42 -2.03 -17.16 7.49
N HIS A 43 -2.29 -15.87 7.23
CA HIS A 43 -3.39 -15.41 6.43
C HIS A 43 -2.88 -14.73 5.16
N VAL A 44 -3.54 -14.99 4.04
CA VAL A 44 -3.36 -14.19 2.82
C VAL A 44 -4.55 -13.26 2.67
N VAL A 45 -4.23 -11.98 2.42
CA VAL A 45 -5.20 -10.91 2.17
C VAL A 45 -4.86 -10.21 0.86
N CYS A 46 -5.76 -10.27 -0.11
CA CYS A 46 -5.63 -9.61 -1.40
C CYS A 46 -6.52 -8.37 -1.45
N TYR A 47 -5.91 -7.21 -1.64
CA TYR A 47 -6.63 -5.94 -1.84
C TYR A 47 -6.82 -5.67 -3.33
N ARG A 48 -7.95 -5.05 -3.66
CA ARG A 48 -8.23 -4.57 -5.02
C ARG A 48 -7.21 -3.54 -5.49
N ASN A 49 -6.82 -2.62 -4.62
CA ASN A 49 -5.84 -1.58 -4.93
C ASN A 49 -4.49 -1.86 -4.26
N ILE A 50 -3.40 -1.72 -5.03
CA ILE A 50 -2.04 -1.89 -4.52
C ILE A 50 -1.64 -0.83 -3.47
N VAL A 51 -2.22 0.37 -3.56
CA VAL A 51 -1.93 1.47 -2.62
C VAL A 51 -2.46 1.13 -1.22
N ASP A 52 -3.66 0.55 -1.15
CA ASP A 52 -4.30 0.12 0.09
C ASP A 52 -3.49 -1.01 0.72
N ALA A 53 -3.05 -1.99 -0.07
CA ALA A 53 -2.13 -3.03 0.38
C ALA A 53 -0.82 -2.47 0.95
N ARG A 54 -0.20 -1.49 0.28
CA ARG A 54 1.03 -0.83 0.79
C ARG A 54 0.79 -0.12 2.12
N ARG A 55 -0.36 0.55 2.27
CA ARG A 55 -0.75 1.24 3.51
C ARG A 55 -1.00 0.24 4.64
N ALA A 56 -1.75 -0.82 4.37
CA ALA A 56 -2.01 -1.91 5.30
C ALA A 56 -0.70 -2.57 5.75
N LYS A 57 0.19 -2.93 4.81
CA LYS A 57 1.52 -3.50 5.14
C LYS A 57 2.29 -2.59 6.10
N ARG A 58 2.35 -1.27 5.82
CA ARG A 58 3.07 -0.32 6.69
C ARG A 58 2.47 -0.21 8.08
N PHE A 59 1.17 -0.41 8.21
CA PHE A 59 0.47 -0.30 9.49
C PHE A 59 0.54 -1.60 10.32
N PHE A 60 0.34 -2.75 9.68
CA PHE A 60 0.27 -4.03 10.36
C PHE A 60 1.64 -4.65 10.66
N ASP A 61 2.68 -4.30 9.89
CA ASP A 61 4.02 -4.84 10.10
C ASP A 61 4.57 -4.41 11.47
N ASN A 62 4.90 -5.38 12.32
CA ASN A 62 5.26 -5.21 13.73
C ASN A 62 4.16 -4.64 14.64
N LEU A 63 2.89 -4.72 14.22
CA LEU A 63 1.77 -4.34 15.08
C LEU A 63 1.54 -5.42 16.16
N SER A 64 1.35 -5.01 17.41
CA SER A 64 0.90 -5.91 18.46
C SER A 64 -0.57 -6.28 18.25
N PHE A 65 -0.83 -7.57 18.07
CA PHE A 65 -2.14 -8.17 17.87
C PHE A 65 -2.28 -9.36 18.81
N TYR A 66 -3.17 -9.24 19.80
CA TYR A 66 -3.41 -10.28 20.80
C TYR A 66 -2.14 -10.81 21.50
N GLY A 67 -1.21 -9.90 21.80
CA GLY A 67 0.06 -10.23 22.47
C GLY A 67 1.16 -10.75 21.54
N SER A 68 0.88 -10.93 20.24
CA SER A 68 1.87 -11.30 19.23
C SER A 68 2.22 -10.12 18.33
N LEU A 69 3.46 -10.05 17.86
CA LEU A 69 3.87 -9.08 16.84
C LEU A 69 3.63 -9.67 15.46
N LEU A 70 2.71 -9.05 14.71
CA LEU A 70 2.42 -9.46 13.34
C LEU A 70 3.63 -9.23 12.44
N HIS A 71 3.89 -10.20 11.56
CA HIS A 71 4.85 -10.05 10.47
C HIS A 71 4.10 -10.01 9.15
N VAL A 72 4.28 -8.92 8.38
CA VAL A 72 3.55 -8.73 7.12
C VAL A 72 4.51 -8.59 5.94
N SER A 73 4.39 -9.53 5.01
CA SER A 73 5.19 -9.58 3.79
C SER A 73 4.34 -9.51 2.52
N TYR A 74 4.99 -9.16 1.42
CA TYR A 74 4.42 -9.38 0.09
C TYR A 74 4.65 -10.84 -0.30
N ALA A 75 3.67 -11.44 -0.95
CA ALA A 75 3.69 -12.84 -1.34
C ALA A 75 3.09 -12.99 -2.75
N PRO A 76 3.87 -12.65 -3.81
CA PRO A 76 3.40 -12.73 -5.19
C PRO A 76 3.08 -14.15 -5.66
N GLU A 77 3.60 -15.18 -4.99
CA GLU A 77 3.34 -16.60 -5.28
C GLU A 77 1.88 -17.03 -5.10
N TYR A 78 1.08 -16.23 -4.40
CA TYR A 78 -0.35 -16.46 -4.17
C TYR A 78 -1.25 -15.61 -5.07
N GLU A 79 -0.67 -14.87 -6.02
CA GLU A 79 -1.39 -14.02 -6.96
C GLU A 79 -1.56 -14.72 -8.31
N SER A 80 -2.61 -14.38 -9.05
CA SER A 80 -2.75 -14.89 -10.42
C SER A 80 -1.85 -14.12 -11.40
N VAL A 81 -1.62 -14.71 -12.58
CA VAL A 81 -0.87 -14.06 -13.66
C VAL A 81 -1.55 -12.76 -14.10
N ASP A 82 -2.88 -12.79 -14.25
CA ASP A 82 -3.67 -11.62 -14.66
C ASP A 82 -3.59 -10.48 -13.62
N GLU A 83 -3.69 -10.81 -12.32
CA GLU A 83 -3.55 -9.85 -11.24
C GLU A 83 -2.14 -9.21 -11.24
N THR A 84 -1.12 -10.01 -11.53
CA THR A 84 0.27 -9.56 -11.60
C THR A 84 0.50 -8.63 -12.79
N GLU A 85 -0.05 -8.97 -13.95
CA GLU A 85 0.04 -8.14 -15.17
C GLU A 85 -0.56 -6.75 -14.94
N GLN A 86 -1.75 -6.68 -14.34
CA GLN A 86 -2.40 -5.41 -14.01
C GLN A 86 -1.55 -4.55 -13.06
N LYS A 87 -0.94 -5.16 -12.05
CA LYS A 87 -0.03 -4.47 -11.11
C LYS A 87 1.21 -3.93 -11.81
N LEU A 88 1.77 -4.67 -12.76
CA LEU A 88 2.92 -4.22 -13.57
C LEU A 88 2.55 -3.04 -14.46
N ILE A 89 1.40 -3.09 -15.14
CA ILE A 89 0.90 -1.98 -15.96
C ILE A 89 0.72 -0.71 -15.11
N LEU A 90 0.09 -0.83 -13.94
CA LEU A 90 -0.08 0.28 -13.00
C LEU A 90 1.28 0.83 -12.55
N ARG A 91 2.24 -0.05 -12.24
CA ARG A 91 3.57 0.36 -11.80
C ARG A 91 4.33 1.11 -12.89
N ASN A 92 4.26 0.65 -14.14
CA ASN A 92 4.89 1.31 -15.28
C ASN A 92 4.35 2.74 -15.47
N LYS A 93 3.03 2.93 -15.37
CA LYS A 93 2.41 4.26 -15.40
C LYS A 93 2.88 5.14 -14.23
N GLU A 94 3.00 4.58 -13.02
CA GLU A 94 3.49 5.29 -11.83
C GLU A 94 4.96 5.71 -12.01
N VAL A 95 5.82 4.84 -12.53
CA VAL A 95 7.23 5.16 -12.86
C VAL A 95 7.28 6.29 -13.88
N GLU A 96 6.61 6.13 -15.02
CA GLU A 96 6.63 7.11 -16.11
C GLU A 96 6.19 8.50 -15.63
N THR A 97 5.07 8.56 -14.89
CA THR A 97 4.55 9.79 -14.32
C THR A 97 5.57 10.43 -13.38
N ARG A 98 6.16 9.65 -12.46
CA ARG A 98 7.19 10.17 -11.55
C ARG A 98 8.43 10.65 -12.31
N SER A 99 8.91 9.90 -13.29
CA SER A 99 10.07 10.28 -14.10
C SER A 99 9.84 11.61 -14.84
N LYS A 100 8.63 11.83 -15.39
CA LYS A 100 8.24 13.11 -16.01
C LYS A 100 8.22 14.25 -14.99
N LEU A 101 7.61 14.03 -13.81
CA LEU A 101 7.57 15.02 -12.73
C LEU A 101 8.97 15.38 -12.22
N PHE A 102 9.84 14.38 -12.01
CA PHE A 102 11.25 14.60 -11.66
C PHE A 102 11.95 15.44 -12.74
N ARG A 103 11.76 15.11 -14.03
CA ARG A 103 12.36 15.89 -15.11
C ARG A 103 11.89 17.35 -15.10
N LEU A 104 10.59 17.60 -14.92
CA LEU A 104 10.04 18.96 -14.82
C LEU A 104 10.60 19.72 -13.61
N ALA A 105 10.66 19.08 -12.44
CA ALA A 105 11.15 19.70 -11.20
C ALA A 105 12.64 20.09 -11.27
N PHE A 106 13.47 19.31 -11.98
CA PHE A 106 14.92 19.53 -12.05
C PHE A 106 15.37 20.30 -13.31
N TYR A 107 14.74 20.08 -14.48
CA TYR A 107 15.08 20.77 -15.74
C TYR A 107 14.21 22.01 -16.02
N GLY A 108 13.08 22.18 -15.32
CA GLY A 108 12.21 23.35 -15.46
C GLY A 108 12.70 24.61 -14.73
N LYS A 109 13.72 24.49 -13.84
CA LYS A 109 14.24 25.64 -13.08
C LYS A 109 15.04 26.66 -13.92
N CYS A 110 15.37 26.36 -15.18
CA CYS A 110 16.20 27.26 -16.00
C CYS A 110 15.42 28.19 -16.95
N ASN A 111 14.08 28.23 -16.97
CA ASN A 111 13.35 29.01 -18.00
C ASN A 111 12.15 29.87 -17.55
N ASP A 112 11.90 30.10 -16.26
CA ASP A 112 10.78 30.97 -15.86
C ASP A 112 11.22 32.22 -15.07
N VAL A 113 11.59 33.26 -15.84
CA VAL A 113 11.70 34.65 -15.38
C VAL A 113 10.32 35.36 -15.42
N ARG A 114 9.18 34.65 -15.55
CA ARG A 114 7.89 35.31 -15.90
C ARG A 114 6.64 34.96 -15.08
N THR A 115 6.70 34.14 -14.03
CA THR A 115 5.49 33.81 -13.23
C THR A 115 5.29 34.61 -11.94
N THR A 116 6.11 35.62 -11.64
CA THR A 116 5.89 36.50 -10.46
C THR A 116 4.74 37.50 -10.62
N THR A 117 4.16 37.66 -11.81
CA THR A 117 3.22 38.75 -12.09
C THR A 117 1.76 38.50 -11.66
N TYR A 118 1.39 37.28 -11.25
CA TYR A 118 0.02 37.00 -10.78
C TYR A 118 -0.17 37.15 -9.26
N CYS A 119 0.90 36.99 -8.47
CA CYS A 119 0.82 37.13 -6.99
C CYS A 119 0.90 38.59 -6.52
N GLU A 120 1.58 39.48 -7.25
CA GLU A 120 1.74 40.89 -6.86
C GLU A 120 0.45 41.72 -7.08
N LYS A 121 -0.38 41.35 -8.06
CA LYS A 121 -1.61 42.09 -8.37
C LYS A 121 -2.73 41.82 -7.36
N GLU A 122 -2.76 40.64 -6.74
CA GLU A 122 -3.74 40.34 -5.68
C GLU A 122 -3.35 40.95 -4.32
N ALA A 123 -2.06 41.13 -4.04
CA ALA A 123 -1.58 41.80 -2.83
C ALA A 123 -1.88 43.31 -2.83
N LYS A 124 -1.99 43.95 -4.00
CA LYS A 124 -2.35 45.38 -4.12
C LYS A 124 -3.86 45.65 -4.12
N ARG A 125 -4.70 44.62 -4.22
CA ARG A 125 -6.17 44.75 -4.21
C ARG A 125 -6.79 44.67 -2.81
N LYS A 126 -5.96 44.43 -1.78
CA LYS A 126 -6.35 44.33 -0.37
C LYS A 126 -5.73 45.44 0.52
N LYS A 127 -5.44 46.60 -0.06
CA LYS A 127 -5.14 47.83 0.68
C LYS A 127 -6.15 48.91 0.33
#